data_AF-A0A850P6J2-F1
#
_entry.id   AF-A0A850P6J2-F1
#
_cell.length_a   1.000
_cell.length_b   1.000
_cell.length_c   1.000
_cell.angle_alpha   90.00
_cell.angle_beta   90.00
_cell.angle_gamma   90.00
#
_symmetry.space_group_name_H-M   'P 1'
#
loop_
_entity.id
_entity.type
_entity.pdbx_description
1 polymer ?
#
loop_
_entity_poly.entity_id
_entity_poly.type
_entity_poly.pdbx_seq_one_letter_code
_entity_poly.pdbx_strand_id
1 'polypeptide(L)'
;MKRSLGSCLAGIGIVVCSQAPVIAAHAQTDAPEWDTRFVDRHPDSDDLKLPMPCGGSMVFRPVDVATGKTVPGDVEIMTGRNDAVDGYNEFLHKSWISAPFPVPGKPDLRRYYVAKYDVTQNLYDAVMHPDAACRPPTAEGMKPAIRVSWFDAQNFTATWTSWLLAHHAATLPTHGDGHGFVRLPTEDEWSYAARGGMQVCRRISWPRHGPCPKATIIISLPVPISARSSRLVP
;
A
#
# COMPACT_ATOMS: atom_id res chain seq x y z
N MET A 1 49.27 44.55 30.83
CA MET A 1 50.67 44.06 30.94
C MET A 1 50.67 42.55 30.73
N LYS A 2 51.76 42.03 30.12
CA LYS A 2 52.01 40.66 29.66
C LYS A 2 51.50 40.34 28.23
N ARG A 3 52.31 40.79 27.27
CA ARG A 3 52.38 40.32 25.88
C ARG A 3 53.29 39.09 25.86
N SER A 4 52.89 38.01 25.17
CA SER A 4 53.78 36.91 24.80
C SER A 4 53.90 36.90 23.28
N LEU A 5 55.11 37.19 22.78
CA LEU A 5 55.49 37.13 21.38
C LEU A 5 55.69 35.66 20.97
N GLY A 6 54.91 35.19 19.99
CA GLY A 6 55.15 33.93 19.27
C GLY A 6 55.78 34.24 17.91
N SER A 7 56.99 33.74 17.72
CA SER A 7 57.88 33.97 16.57
C SER A 7 57.31 33.45 15.25
N CYS A 8 57.36 34.28 14.20
CA CYS A 8 57.15 33.88 12.81
C CYS A 8 58.32 33.01 12.33
N LEU A 9 58.05 31.76 11.94
CA LEU A 9 58.90 31.01 11.03
C LEU A 9 58.22 31.00 9.66
N ALA A 10 58.87 31.65 8.70
CA ALA A 10 58.49 31.68 7.30
C ALA A 10 58.71 30.29 6.69
N GLY A 11 57.65 29.48 6.67
CA GLY A 11 57.55 28.30 5.82
C GLY A 11 56.64 28.62 4.64
N ILE A 12 57.16 28.53 3.42
CA ILE A 12 56.36 28.53 2.19
C ILE A 12 55.58 27.20 2.18
N GLY A 13 54.47 27.18 2.90
CA GLY A 13 53.48 26.11 2.85
C GLY A 13 52.39 26.52 1.88
N ILE A 14 52.28 25.82 0.76
CA ILE A 14 51.12 25.90 -0.13
C ILE A 14 49.90 25.49 0.70
N VAL A 15 49.09 26.47 1.11
CA VAL A 15 47.79 26.23 1.73
C VAL A 15 46.85 25.83 0.59
N VAL A 16 46.71 24.53 0.37
CA VAL A 16 45.62 23.98 -0.43
C VAL A 16 44.34 24.14 0.39
N CYS A 17 43.55 25.17 0.07
CA CYS A 17 42.17 25.27 0.54
C CYS A 17 41.37 24.12 -0.08
N SER A 18 41.28 22.98 0.63
CA SER A 18 40.25 21.97 0.36
C SER A 18 38.89 22.59 0.60
N GLN A 19 38.25 23.05 -0.48
CA GLN A 19 36.85 23.43 -0.44
C GLN A 19 36.05 22.13 -0.37
N ALA A 20 35.65 21.75 0.84
CA ALA A 20 34.68 20.68 1.02
C ALA A 20 33.38 21.11 0.33
N PRO A 21 32.84 20.32 -0.61
CA PRO A 21 31.54 20.62 -1.20
C PRO A 21 30.51 20.54 -0.08
N VAL A 22 29.90 21.68 0.24
CA VAL A 22 28.76 21.75 1.14
C VAL A 22 27.59 21.16 0.37
N ILE A 23 27.29 19.89 0.60
CA ILE A 23 26.09 19.26 0.07
C ILE A 23 24.91 19.92 0.79
N ALA A 24 24.20 20.79 0.09
CA ALA A 24 22.95 21.36 0.57
C ALA A 24 21.92 20.23 0.68
N ALA A 25 21.62 19.82 1.91
CA ALA A 25 20.46 19.00 2.21
C ALA A 25 19.22 19.78 1.78
N HIS A 26 18.51 19.29 0.77
CA HIS A 26 17.23 19.86 0.38
C HIS A 26 16.23 19.45 1.47
N ALA A 27 15.94 20.37 2.39
CA ALA A 27 14.82 20.22 3.30
C ALA A 27 13.55 20.26 2.46
N GLN A 28 12.90 19.11 2.31
CA GLN A 28 11.62 19.00 1.63
C GLN A 28 10.60 19.71 2.53
N THR A 29 10.18 20.92 2.12
CA THR A 29 9.08 21.63 2.79
C THR A 29 7.87 20.71 2.84
N ASP A 30 7.42 20.34 4.04
CA ASP A 30 6.24 19.51 4.25
C ASP A 30 5.06 20.16 3.54
N ALA A 31 4.63 19.56 2.43
CA ALA A 31 3.43 19.97 1.73
C ALA A 31 2.22 19.82 2.67
N PRO A 32 1.24 20.72 2.61
CA PRO A 32 0.07 20.64 3.47
C PRO A 32 -0.69 19.33 3.26
N GLU A 33 -1.17 18.73 4.35
CA GLU A 33 -1.97 17.50 4.28
C GLU A 33 -3.22 17.71 3.43
N TRP A 34 -3.54 16.73 2.60
CA TRP A 34 -4.73 16.78 1.74
C TRP A 34 -6.01 16.71 2.57
N ASP A 35 -7.06 17.39 2.10
CA ASP A 35 -8.40 17.26 2.68
C ASP A 35 -8.86 15.79 2.62
N THR A 36 -9.41 15.30 3.74
CA THR A 36 -9.89 13.92 3.91
C THR A 36 -10.78 13.42 2.78
N ARG A 37 -11.55 14.30 2.12
CA ARG A 37 -12.42 13.95 0.97
C ARG A 37 -11.65 13.41 -0.24
N PHE A 38 -10.36 13.74 -0.35
CA PHE A 38 -9.45 13.23 -1.39
C PHE A 38 -8.68 11.97 -0.96
N VAL A 39 -8.78 11.58 0.32
CA VAL A 39 -8.03 10.46 0.92
C VAL A 39 -8.97 9.30 1.26
N ASP A 40 -9.98 9.56 2.09
CA ASP A 40 -10.94 8.56 2.55
C ASP A 40 -12.29 9.20 2.85
N ARG A 41 -13.29 8.85 2.03
CA ARG A 41 -14.67 9.33 2.21
C ARG A 41 -15.42 8.54 3.28
N HIS A 42 -14.99 7.33 3.59
CA HIS A 42 -15.70 6.39 4.46
C HIS A 42 -14.75 5.77 5.49
N PRO A 43 -14.13 6.56 6.38
CA PRO A 43 -13.10 6.08 7.30
C PRO A 43 -13.60 4.94 8.19
N ASP A 44 -12.79 3.88 8.30
CA ASP A 44 -12.99 2.78 9.25
C ASP A 44 -11.86 2.76 10.29
N SER A 45 -12.16 2.29 11.52
CA SER A 45 -11.19 2.30 12.63
C SER A 45 -10.00 1.36 12.44
N ASP A 46 -10.19 0.31 11.66
CA ASP A 46 -9.20 -0.76 11.50
C ASP A 46 -8.28 -0.53 10.29
N ASP A 47 -8.48 0.57 9.58
CA ASP A 47 -7.75 0.92 8.38
C ASP A 47 -6.31 1.37 8.69
N LEU A 48 -5.39 0.93 7.83
CA LEU A 48 -4.01 1.39 7.81
C LEU A 48 -3.88 2.57 6.84
N LYS A 49 -3.63 3.77 7.37
CA LYS A 49 -3.34 4.97 6.56
C LYS A 49 -1.83 5.09 6.37
N LEU A 50 -1.36 5.02 5.13
CA LEU A 50 0.04 5.25 4.78
C LEU A 50 0.22 6.62 4.14
N PRO A 51 1.18 7.43 4.60
CA PRO A 51 1.48 8.72 3.99
C PRO A 51 2.10 8.56 2.61
N MET A 52 2.02 9.62 1.82
CA MET A 52 2.65 9.74 0.52
C MET A 52 3.42 11.07 0.46
N PRO A 53 4.33 11.25 -0.52
CA PRO A 53 4.86 12.57 -0.80
C PRO A 53 3.74 13.59 -1.01
N CYS A 54 4.06 14.88 -0.85
CA CYS A 54 3.14 15.98 -1.12
C CYS A 54 1.90 16.08 -0.20
N GLY A 55 1.97 15.52 1.00
CA GLY A 55 0.88 15.61 1.99
C GLY A 55 -0.31 14.69 1.71
N GLY A 56 -0.20 13.85 0.66
CA GLY A 56 -1.18 12.83 0.35
C GLY A 56 -1.09 11.62 1.28
N SER A 57 -2.11 10.78 1.22
CA SER A 57 -2.10 9.48 1.90
C SER A 57 -3.07 8.54 1.23
N MET A 58 -2.87 7.25 1.45
CA MET A 58 -3.75 6.20 0.95
C MET A 58 -4.10 5.24 2.08
N VAL A 59 -5.32 4.71 2.01
CA VAL A 59 -5.89 3.87 3.04
C VAL A 59 -5.93 2.42 2.59
N PHE A 60 -5.53 1.51 3.48
CA PHE A 60 -5.53 0.08 3.26
C PHE A 60 -6.41 -0.62 4.29
N ARG A 61 -7.21 -1.55 3.79
CA ARG A 61 -8.09 -2.38 4.58
C ARG A 61 -7.33 -3.62 5.06
N PRO A 62 -7.50 -4.00 6.32
CA PRO A 62 -6.94 -5.25 6.82
C PRO A 62 -7.67 -6.47 6.25
N VAL A 63 -6.91 -7.51 5.91
CA VAL A 63 -7.44 -8.81 5.51
C VAL A 63 -6.86 -9.90 6.41
N ASP A 64 -7.71 -10.46 7.28
CA ASP A 64 -7.34 -11.53 8.21
C ASP A 64 -7.34 -12.89 7.51
N VAL A 65 -6.37 -13.74 7.90
CA VAL A 65 -6.17 -15.12 7.45
C VAL A 65 -6.00 -16.01 8.68
N ALA A 66 -6.77 -17.11 8.74
CA ALA A 66 -6.78 -18.06 9.85
C ALA A 66 -5.65 -19.10 9.73
N THR A 67 -4.41 -18.69 10.00
CA THR A 67 -3.22 -19.54 9.86
C THR A 67 -3.08 -20.60 10.96
N GLY A 68 -3.87 -20.49 12.04
CA GLY A 68 -3.71 -21.32 13.23
C GLY A 68 -2.41 -20.99 13.99
N LYS A 69 -1.96 -21.90 14.86
CA LYS A 69 -0.84 -21.68 15.80
C LYS A 69 0.55 -22.05 15.26
N THR A 70 0.64 -22.56 14.02
CA THR A 70 1.87 -23.18 13.50
C THR A 70 2.32 -22.55 12.17
N VAL A 71 3.59 -22.17 12.08
CA VAL A 71 4.26 -21.67 10.86
C VAL A 71 4.69 -22.87 9.99
N PRO A 72 4.51 -22.88 8.64
CA PRO A 72 4.36 -21.72 7.73
C PRO A 72 3.02 -20.97 7.79
N GLY A 73 1.97 -21.58 8.34
CA GLY A 73 0.68 -20.93 8.54
C GLY A 73 -0.15 -20.76 7.26
N ASP A 74 0.24 -21.39 6.15
CA ASP A 74 -0.49 -21.29 4.88
C ASP A 74 -1.90 -21.92 5.00
N VAL A 75 -2.90 -21.21 4.48
CA VAL A 75 -4.30 -21.64 4.49
C VAL A 75 -4.74 -22.01 3.09
N GLU A 76 -5.26 -23.22 2.91
CA GLU A 76 -5.87 -23.63 1.63
C GLU A 76 -7.14 -22.81 1.38
N ILE A 77 -7.25 -22.27 0.16
CA ILE A 77 -8.43 -21.56 -0.34
C ILE A 77 -8.88 -22.15 -1.67
N MET A 78 -10.18 -22.01 -1.96
CA MET A 78 -10.75 -22.29 -3.27
C MET A 78 -11.05 -20.97 -3.97
N THR A 79 -10.32 -20.69 -5.04
CA THR A 79 -10.47 -19.49 -5.88
C THR A 79 -11.05 -19.87 -7.25
N GLY A 80 -11.29 -18.88 -8.12
CA GLY A 80 -11.92 -19.05 -9.44
C GLY A 80 -13.45 -19.03 -9.41
N ARG A 81 -14.05 -19.36 -10.55
CA ARG A 81 -15.50 -19.46 -10.77
C ARG A 81 -15.88 -20.88 -11.18
N ASN A 82 -17.11 -21.26 -10.84
CA ASN A 82 -17.66 -22.57 -11.19
C ASN A 82 -18.40 -22.52 -12.53
N ASP A 83 -17.82 -21.84 -13.51
CA ASP A 83 -18.35 -21.73 -14.86
C ASP A 83 -17.19 -21.82 -15.86
N ALA A 84 -17.51 -22.23 -17.09
CA ALA A 84 -16.53 -22.41 -18.15
C ALA A 84 -16.37 -21.16 -19.04
N VAL A 85 -16.99 -20.02 -18.69
CA VAL A 85 -17.05 -18.85 -19.58
C VAL A 85 -15.66 -18.32 -19.91
N ASP A 86 -14.78 -18.28 -18.91
CA ASP A 86 -13.39 -17.81 -19.05
C ASP A 86 -12.37 -18.98 -19.12
N GLY A 87 -12.87 -20.20 -19.35
CA GLY A 87 -12.04 -21.39 -19.52
C GLY A 87 -11.25 -21.78 -18.27
N TYR A 88 -10.14 -22.49 -18.49
CA TYR A 88 -9.32 -23.06 -17.41
C TYR A 88 -8.69 -22.01 -16.49
N ASN A 89 -8.39 -20.81 -17.00
CA ASN A 89 -7.66 -19.78 -16.26
C ASN A 89 -8.45 -19.26 -15.05
N GLU A 90 -9.77 -19.16 -15.19
CA GLU A 90 -10.66 -18.67 -14.14
C GLU A 90 -11.46 -19.79 -13.48
N PHE A 91 -11.23 -21.06 -13.85
CA PHE A 91 -11.98 -22.17 -13.27
C PHE A 91 -11.59 -22.40 -11.80
N LEU A 92 -12.49 -23.06 -11.06
CA LEU A 92 -12.25 -23.42 -9.67
C LEU A 92 -10.93 -24.16 -9.49
N HIS A 93 -10.04 -23.60 -8.69
CA HIS A 93 -8.79 -24.23 -8.33
C HIS A 93 -8.44 -24.02 -6.86
N LYS A 94 -7.62 -24.93 -6.35
CA LYS A 94 -7.03 -24.85 -5.01
C LYS A 94 -5.81 -23.93 -5.07
N SER A 95 -5.71 -23.04 -4.10
CA SER A 95 -4.49 -22.26 -3.85
C SER A 95 -4.25 -22.12 -2.35
N TRP A 96 -3.20 -21.40 -1.99
CA TRP A 96 -2.78 -21.17 -0.61
C TRP A 96 -2.54 -19.69 -0.37
N ILE A 97 -3.01 -19.19 0.78
CA ILE A 97 -2.77 -17.82 1.20
C ILE A 97 -2.12 -17.81 2.58
N SER A 98 -1.20 -16.87 2.76
CA SER A 98 -0.52 -16.62 4.02
C SER A 98 -0.42 -15.12 4.22
N ALA A 99 -0.19 -14.70 5.46
CA ALA A 99 -0.14 -13.29 5.79
C ALA A 99 0.97 -13.00 6.81
N PRO A 100 1.75 -11.93 6.62
CA PRO A 100 2.98 -11.73 7.37
C PRO A 100 2.76 -11.04 8.71
N PHE A 101 1.67 -10.31 8.95
CA PHE A 101 1.55 -9.49 10.16
C PHE A 101 0.70 -10.15 11.26
N PRO A 102 1.12 -10.08 12.53
CA PRO A 102 0.30 -10.58 13.65
C PRO A 102 -0.95 -9.72 13.85
N VAL A 103 -2.03 -10.33 14.34
CA VAL A 103 -3.24 -9.60 14.77
C VAL A 103 -3.24 -9.47 16.29
N PRO A 104 -3.26 -8.24 16.85
CA PRO A 104 -3.27 -8.03 18.29
C PRO A 104 -4.43 -8.78 18.98
N GLY A 105 -4.10 -9.54 20.03
CA GLY A 105 -5.08 -10.33 20.80
C GLY A 105 -5.66 -11.55 20.08
N LYS A 106 -5.23 -11.87 18.85
CA LYS A 106 -5.71 -13.01 18.07
C LYS A 106 -4.54 -13.83 17.51
N PRO A 107 -3.91 -14.69 18.33
CA PRO A 107 -2.69 -15.41 17.94
C PRO A 107 -2.88 -16.41 16.80
N ASP A 108 -4.12 -16.86 16.55
CA ASP A 108 -4.46 -17.79 15.48
C ASP A 108 -4.69 -17.09 14.12
N LEU A 109 -4.61 -15.75 14.09
CA LEU A 109 -4.82 -14.95 12.90
C LEU A 109 -3.55 -14.20 12.49
N ARG A 110 -3.39 -14.10 11.17
CA ARG A 110 -2.42 -13.22 10.53
C ARG A 110 -3.14 -12.29 9.58
N ARG A 111 -2.48 -11.21 9.19
CA ARG A 111 -3.08 -10.16 8.37
C ARG A 111 -2.12 -9.62 7.33
N TYR A 112 -2.68 -9.30 6.17
CA TYR A 112 -2.07 -8.41 5.19
C TYR A 112 -3.03 -7.24 4.94
N TYR A 113 -2.58 -6.25 4.18
CA TYR A 113 -3.34 -5.05 3.92
C TYR A 113 -3.53 -4.90 2.42
N VAL A 114 -4.77 -4.63 1.99
CA VAL A 114 -5.10 -4.36 0.59
C VAL A 114 -5.62 -2.94 0.46
N ALA A 115 -5.31 -2.26 -0.64
CA ALA A 115 -5.80 -0.91 -0.88
C ALA A 115 -7.34 -0.86 -0.78
N LYS A 116 -7.87 0.12 -0.03
CA LYS A 116 -9.32 0.31 0.13
C LYS A 116 -9.98 0.83 -1.15
N TYR A 117 -9.23 1.61 -1.90
CA TYR A 117 -9.62 2.23 -3.16
C TYR A 117 -8.54 1.98 -4.21
N ASP A 118 -8.90 2.11 -5.49
CA ASP A 118 -7.92 2.12 -6.57
C ASP A 118 -6.95 3.30 -6.39
N VAL A 119 -5.72 3.12 -6.87
CA VAL A 119 -4.76 4.23 -6.97
C VAL A 119 -5.34 5.29 -7.89
N THR A 120 -5.54 6.51 -7.39
CA THR A 120 -6.09 7.62 -8.17
C THR A 120 -4.99 8.37 -8.92
N GLN A 121 -5.36 9.17 -9.93
CA GLN A 121 -4.40 9.98 -10.66
C GLN A 121 -3.65 10.96 -9.74
N ASN A 122 -4.34 11.56 -8.75
CA ASN A 122 -3.69 12.44 -7.76
C ASN A 122 -2.58 11.68 -7.00
N LEU A 123 -2.87 10.46 -6.52
CA LEU A 123 -1.91 9.65 -5.75
C LEU A 123 -0.73 9.19 -6.61
N TYR A 124 -1.02 8.77 -7.85
CA TYR A 124 0.01 8.36 -8.80
C TYR A 124 0.98 9.50 -9.11
N ASP A 125 0.46 10.68 -9.43
CA ASP A 125 1.26 11.88 -9.71
C ASP A 125 2.10 12.29 -8.50
N ALA A 126 1.56 12.21 -7.27
CA ALA A 126 2.28 12.58 -6.06
C ALA A 126 3.53 11.73 -5.82
N VAL A 127 3.50 10.44 -6.16
CA VAL A 127 4.64 9.53 -6.02
C VAL A 127 5.60 9.63 -7.20
N MET A 128 5.06 9.64 -8.43
CA MET A 128 5.87 9.51 -9.64
C MET A 128 6.41 10.84 -10.16
N HIS A 129 5.79 11.96 -9.78
CA HIS A 129 6.14 13.30 -10.24
C HIS A 129 6.21 14.31 -9.08
N PRO A 130 7.01 14.03 -8.02
CA PRO A 130 7.07 14.89 -6.83
C PRO A 130 7.60 16.29 -7.16
N ASP A 131 8.51 16.40 -8.14
CA ASP A 131 9.16 17.65 -8.55
C ASP A 131 8.25 18.59 -9.36
N ALA A 132 7.09 18.11 -9.85
CA ALA A 132 6.08 18.93 -10.53
C ALA A 132 5.28 19.83 -9.55
N ALA A 133 5.83 20.07 -8.35
CA ALA A 133 5.43 21.01 -7.31
C ALA A 133 4.21 20.60 -6.48
N CYS A 134 4.09 19.33 -6.09
CA CYS A 134 3.09 18.87 -5.12
C CYS A 134 1.71 19.53 -5.32
N ARG A 135 1.22 19.43 -6.56
CA ARG A 135 0.00 20.11 -6.98
C ARG A 135 -1.16 19.72 -6.05
N PRO A 136 -2.01 20.69 -5.65
CA PRO A 136 -3.17 20.37 -4.83
C PRO A 136 -4.04 19.30 -5.51
N PRO A 137 -4.60 18.35 -4.74
CA PRO A 137 -5.45 17.31 -5.30
C PRO A 137 -6.70 17.93 -5.94
N THR A 138 -7.10 17.39 -7.08
CA THR A 138 -8.29 17.84 -7.80
C THR A 138 -9.39 16.78 -7.77
N ALA A 139 -10.65 17.20 -7.95
CA ALA A 139 -11.77 16.26 -8.05
C ALA A 139 -11.65 15.34 -9.28
N GLU A 140 -11.09 15.83 -10.39
CA GLU A 140 -10.86 15.03 -11.59
C GLU A 140 -9.79 13.95 -11.34
N GLY A 141 -8.73 14.31 -10.60
CA GLY A 141 -7.67 13.37 -10.25
C GLY A 141 -8.05 12.30 -9.22
N MET A 142 -9.29 12.32 -8.71
CA MET A 142 -9.83 11.23 -7.88
C MET A 142 -10.25 10.00 -8.69
N LYS A 143 -10.26 10.09 -10.02
CA LYS A 143 -10.47 8.92 -10.88
C LYS A 143 -9.30 7.95 -10.76
N PRO A 144 -9.53 6.63 -10.93
CA PRO A 144 -8.45 5.66 -10.98
C PRO A 144 -7.39 6.07 -12.01
N ALA A 145 -6.12 5.90 -11.66
CA ALA A 145 -5.02 6.09 -12.58
C ALA A 145 -5.11 5.01 -13.66
N ILE A 146 -5.38 5.44 -14.89
CA ILE A 146 -5.51 4.57 -16.06
C ILE A 146 -4.35 4.77 -17.03
N ARG A 147 -4.18 3.83 -17.95
CA ARG A 147 -3.04 3.78 -18.89
C ARG A 147 -1.69 3.65 -18.17
N VAL A 148 -1.70 2.97 -17.03
CA VAL A 148 -0.52 2.56 -16.27
C VAL A 148 -0.19 1.13 -16.69
N SER A 149 1.02 0.88 -17.20
CA SER A 149 1.43 -0.49 -17.53
C SER A 149 1.73 -1.29 -16.25
N TRP A 150 1.82 -2.62 -16.38
CA TRP A 150 2.22 -3.46 -15.25
C TRP A 150 3.62 -3.09 -14.71
N PHE A 151 4.56 -2.73 -15.58
CA PHE A 151 5.89 -2.26 -15.17
C PHE A 151 5.83 -0.92 -14.43
N ASP A 152 5.00 0.01 -14.90
CA ASP A 152 4.81 1.30 -14.24
C ASP A 152 4.18 1.14 -12.86
N ALA A 153 3.24 0.20 -12.71
CA ALA A 153 2.59 -0.10 -11.44
C ALA A 153 3.59 -0.68 -10.42
N GLN A 154 4.46 -1.60 -10.86
CA GLN A 154 5.55 -2.09 -10.00
C GLN A 154 6.51 -0.96 -9.61
N ASN A 155 6.92 -0.14 -10.57
CA ASN A 155 7.81 1.00 -10.32
C ASN A 155 7.19 1.99 -9.33
N PHE A 156 5.89 2.26 -9.43
CA PHE A 156 5.14 3.06 -8.47
C PHE A 156 5.23 2.48 -7.06
N THR A 157 4.95 1.18 -6.89
CA THR A 157 5.01 0.54 -5.57
C THR A 157 6.42 0.52 -4.97
N ALA A 158 7.45 0.32 -5.81
CA ALA A 158 8.85 0.35 -5.37
C ALA A 158 9.30 1.76 -4.96
N THR A 159 8.92 2.78 -5.75
CA THR A 159 9.21 4.19 -5.47
C THR A 159 8.57 4.62 -4.16
N TRP A 160 7.28 4.31 -3.98
CA TRP A 160 6.56 4.67 -2.76
C TRP A 160 7.07 3.90 -1.53
N THR A 161 7.36 2.61 -1.66
CA THR A 161 8.00 1.81 -0.60
C THR A 161 9.32 2.44 -0.15
N SER A 162 10.18 2.81 -1.10
CA SER A 162 11.48 3.41 -0.79
C SER A 162 11.32 4.74 -0.06
N TRP A 163 10.35 5.55 -0.48
CA TRP A 163 10.02 6.79 0.19
C TRP A 163 9.47 6.58 1.62
N LEU A 164 8.57 5.59 1.80
CA LEU A 164 8.02 5.23 3.10
C LEU A 164 9.11 4.75 4.07
N LEU A 165 10.02 3.90 3.62
CA LEU A 165 11.13 3.42 4.44
C LEU A 165 12.10 4.55 4.84
N ALA A 166 12.31 5.53 3.96
CA ALA A 166 13.20 6.66 4.24
C ALA A 166 12.59 7.70 5.19
N HIS A 167 11.28 7.95 5.13
CA HIS A 167 10.65 9.09 5.81
C HIS A 167 9.61 8.68 6.88
N HIS A 168 8.98 7.51 6.73
CA HIS A 168 7.84 7.07 7.53
C HIS A 168 7.91 5.58 7.91
N ALA A 169 9.10 5.02 8.13
CA ALA A 169 9.25 3.59 8.43
C ALA A 169 8.39 3.14 9.64
N ALA A 170 8.22 4.01 10.63
CA ALA A 170 7.42 3.73 11.82
C ALA A 170 5.91 3.55 11.55
N THR A 171 5.38 4.01 10.40
CA THR A 171 3.97 3.77 10.04
C THR A 171 3.76 2.42 9.36
N LEU A 172 4.84 1.74 8.96
CA LEU A 172 4.76 0.45 8.28
C LEU A 172 4.54 -0.67 9.30
N PRO A 173 3.60 -1.61 9.05
CA PRO A 173 3.48 -2.82 9.84
C PRO A 173 4.80 -3.60 9.86
N THR A 174 5.12 -4.25 10.98
CA THR A 174 6.38 -4.96 11.13
C THR A 174 6.18 -6.47 11.30
N HIS A 175 7.18 -7.23 10.87
CA HIS A 175 7.29 -8.65 11.11
C HIS A 175 8.71 -9.00 11.55
N GLY A 176 8.88 -9.38 12.82
CA GLY A 176 10.21 -9.45 13.43
C GLY A 176 10.87 -8.07 13.38
N ASP A 177 12.10 -8.02 12.90
CA ASP A 177 12.88 -6.78 12.75
C ASP A 177 12.64 -6.06 11.41
N GLY A 178 11.80 -6.63 10.52
CA GLY A 178 11.54 -6.10 9.19
C GLY A 178 10.29 -5.21 9.11
N HIS A 179 10.38 -4.14 8.32
CA HIS A 179 9.23 -3.33 7.92
C HIS A 179 8.51 -3.94 6.70
N GLY A 180 7.19 -3.80 6.67
CA GLY A 180 6.38 -4.09 5.51
C GLY A 180 6.67 -3.16 4.33
N PHE A 181 6.18 -3.52 3.16
CA PHE A 181 6.34 -2.73 1.94
C PHE A 181 5.08 -2.81 1.08
N VAL A 182 4.95 -1.85 0.17
CA VAL A 182 3.84 -1.78 -0.79
C VAL A 182 4.23 -2.56 -2.05
N ARG A 183 3.32 -3.38 -2.55
CA ARG A 183 3.46 -4.11 -3.82
C ARG A 183 2.09 -4.36 -4.44
N LEU A 184 2.09 -4.84 -5.68
CA LEU A 184 0.90 -5.43 -6.27
C LEU A 184 0.48 -6.68 -5.47
N PRO A 185 -0.83 -6.90 -5.27
CA PRO A 185 -1.31 -8.15 -4.69
C PRO A 185 -1.03 -9.31 -5.66
N THR A 186 -0.85 -10.51 -5.11
CA THR A 186 -0.97 -11.72 -5.93
C THR A 186 -2.44 -11.93 -6.31
N GLU A 187 -2.68 -12.79 -7.30
CA GLU A 187 -4.07 -13.12 -7.69
C GLU A 187 -4.85 -13.72 -6.51
N ASP A 188 -4.22 -14.60 -5.74
CA ASP A 188 -4.85 -15.23 -4.58
C ASP A 188 -5.20 -14.23 -3.48
N GLU A 189 -4.30 -13.28 -3.19
CA GLU A 189 -4.55 -12.22 -2.21
C GLU A 189 -5.68 -11.29 -2.65
N TRP A 190 -5.72 -10.95 -3.94
CA TRP A 190 -6.77 -10.09 -4.49
C TRP A 190 -8.12 -10.81 -4.49
N SER A 191 -8.17 -12.03 -5.02
CA SER A 191 -9.39 -12.86 -5.08
C SER A 191 -9.93 -13.16 -3.68
N TYR A 192 -9.08 -13.51 -2.73
CA TYR A 192 -9.47 -13.75 -1.34
C TYR A 192 -10.11 -12.50 -0.70
N ALA A 193 -9.47 -11.34 -0.84
CA ALA A 193 -9.97 -10.08 -0.31
C ALA A 193 -11.27 -9.64 -0.99
N ALA A 194 -11.35 -9.70 -2.32
CA ALA A 194 -12.52 -9.29 -3.11
C ALA A 194 -13.76 -10.15 -2.79
N ARG A 195 -13.56 -11.41 -2.39
CA ARG A 195 -14.63 -12.33 -1.96
C ARG A 195 -15.01 -12.17 -0.49
N GLY A 196 -14.42 -11.21 0.21
CA GLY A 196 -14.70 -10.87 1.61
C GLY A 196 -13.89 -11.66 2.63
N GLY A 197 -12.90 -12.46 2.21
CA GLY A 197 -11.98 -13.20 3.08
C GLY A 197 -12.69 -13.96 4.20
N MET A 198 -12.19 -13.84 5.43
CA MET A 198 -12.81 -14.43 6.63
C MET A 198 -14.14 -13.80 7.04
N GLN A 199 -14.51 -12.62 6.52
CA GLN A 199 -15.76 -11.94 6.85
C GLN A 199 -16.94 -12.57 6.12
N VAL A 200 -16.72 -13.40 5.09
CA VAL A 200 -17.79 -14.13 4.43
C VAL A 200 -17.66 -15.59 4.80
N CYS A 201 -18.60 -16.08 5.60
CA CYS A 201 -18.68 -17.49 5.93
C CYS A 201 -19.12 -18.28 4.69
N ARG A 202 -18.18 -18.72 3.86
CA ARG A 202 -18.51 -19.67 2.79
C ARG A 202 -18.59 -21.07 3.41
N ARG A 203 -19.65 -21.80 3.05
CA ARG A 203 -19.96 -23.23 3.33
C ARG A 203 -18.87 -24.23 2.89
N ILE A 204 -17.60 -23.82 2.79
CA ILE A 204 -16.48 -24.74 2.68
C ILE A 204 -16.49 -25.54 3.98
N SER A 205 -16.67 -26.84 3.87
CA SER A 205 -16.51 -27.79 4.96
C SER A 205 -15.11 -27.63 5.54
N TRP A 206 -15.01 -26.78 6.55
CA TRP A 206 -13.81 -26.53 7.34
C TRP A 206 -13.97 -27.41 8.60
N PRO A 207 -13.38 -28.62 8.68
CA PRO A 207 -13.79 -29.55 9.73
C PRO A 207 -13.18 -29.25 11.11
N ARG A 208 -12.40 -28.17 11.31
CA ARG A 208 -11.56 -28.08 12.53
C ARG A 208 -11.45 -26.76 13.28
N HIS A 209 -11.91 -25.60 12.80
CA HIS A 209 -11.79 -24.35 13.58
C HIS A 209 -13.11 -23.59 13.62
N GLY A 210 -13.79 -23.70 14.76
CA GLY A 210 -14.71 -22.71 15.34
C GLY A 210 -15.92 -22.23 14.51
N PRO A 211 -16.99 -21.73 15.16
CA PRO A 211 -18.03 -21.02 14.43
C PRO A 211 -17.44 -19.72 13.83
N CYS A 212 -17.83 -19.41 12.59
CA CYS A 212 -17.52 -18.12 11.96
C CYS A 212 -17.78 -16.95 12.92
N PRO A 213 -16.91 -15.92 12.95
CA PRO A 213 -17.32 -14.65 13.51
C PRO A 213 -18.57 -14.19 12.76
N LYS A 214 -19.61 -13.79 13.50
CA LYS A 214 -20.89 -13.35 12.92
C LYS A 214 -20.62 -12.13 12.05
N ALA A 215 -20.56 -12.34 10.74
CA ALA A 215 -20.50 -11.27 9.78
C ALA A 215 -21.87 -10.59 9.73
N THR A 216 -21.97 -9.40 10.30
CA THR A 216 -23.05 -8.47 9.95
C THR A 216 -22.81 -8.06 8.51
N ILE A 217 -23.57 -8.68 7.61
CA ILE A 217 -23.59 -8.42 6.19
C ILE A 217 -24.00 -6.94 5.99
N ILE A 218 -23.04 -6.05 5.79
CA ILE A 218 -23.29 -4.75 5.15
C ILE A 218 -22.96 -4.93 3.67
N ILE A 219 -23.96 -5.33 2.90
CA ILE A 219 -23.87 -5.30 1.44
C ILE A 219 -23.90 -3.83 1.03
N SER A 220 -22.73 -3.25 0.76
CA SER A 220 -22.63 -2.12 -0.16
C SER A 220 -22.49 -2.71 -1.55
N LEU A 221 -23.60 -2.77 -2.28
CA LEU A 221 -23.65 -3.19 -3.68
C LEU A 221 -22.73 -2.29 -4.53
N PRO A 222 -21.93 -2.82 -5.47
CA PRO A 222 -21.35 -2.02 -6.53
C PRO A 222 -22.44 -1.55 -7.50
N VAL A 223 -22.33 -0.27 -7.88
CA VAL A 223 -23.12 0.41 -8.90
C VAL A 223 -23.11 -0.38 -10.22
N PRO A 224 -24.26 -0.63 -10.88
CA PRO A 224 -24.28 -1.33 -12.14
C PRO A 224 -23.70 -0.47 -13.27
N ILE A 225 -22.68 -0.98 -13.94
CA ILE A 225 -22.23 -0.51 -15.26
C ILE A 225 -23.39 -0.75 -16.23
N SER A 226 -24.02 0.33 -16.66
CA SER A 226 -25.05 0.32 -17.70
C SER A 226 -24.46 -0.17 -19.03
N ALA A 227 -24.76 -1.42 -19.39
CA ALA A 227 -24.56 -1.94 -20.74
C ALA A 227 -25.38 -1.12 -21.74
N ARG A 228 -24.71 -0.34 -22.60
CA ARG A 228 -25.32 0.33 -23.75
C ARG A 228 -25.65 -0.75 -24.80
N SER A 229 -26.91 -1.17 -24.84
CA SER A 229 -27.48 -2.01 -25.89
C SER A 229 -27.43 -1.27 -27.23
N SER A 230 -26.84 -1.93 -28.21
CA SER A 230 -26.88 -1.63 -29.64
C SER A 230 -28.33 -1.64 -30.15
N ARG A 231 -28.71 -0.58 -30.87
CA ARG A 231 -29.85 -0.59 -31.78
C ARG A 231 -29.38 -0.02 -33.12
N LEU A 232 -29.06 -0.93 -34.02
CA LEU A 232 -29.04 -0.70 -35.47
C LEU A 232 -30.49 -0.74 -35.98
N VAL A 233 -30.69 -0.13 -37.17
CA VAL A 233 -31.81 -0.28 -38.12
C VAL A 233 -32.95 0.76 -37.92
N PRO A 234 -33.50 1.36 -38.99
CA PRO A 234 -33.46 0.98 -40.42
C PRO A 234 -32.36 1.57 -41.27
#